data_AF-A0A090QRR5-F1
#
_entry.id   AF-A0A090QRR5-F1
#
_cell.length_a   1.000
_cell.length_b   1.000
_cell.length_c   1.000
_cell.angle_alpha   90.00
_cell.angle_beta   90.00
_cell.angle_gamma   90.00
#
_symmetry.space_group_name_H-M   'P 1'
#
loop_
_entity.id
_entity.type
_entity.pdbx_description
1 polymer ?
#
loop_
_entity_poly.entity_id
_entity_poly.type
_entity_poly.pdbx_seq_one_letter_code
_entity_poly.pdbx_strand_id
1 'polypeptide(L)'
;MVSPYPTLTDIQQQVAATPSMVVCGLPTEQGCVDVWHHDGEARAVYCHHTGACDAQRAMLLAALALDYPLEDAVTLARAYARRYVFATDGDAGPTWPVDHRLFPRPLTANHPEVADLGWQCTATAVAAFAPVDRTKLALYPVVDSAEWVEKVLASGVMTTQLRIKNPQAPTLSSQIARIVAAGEAHQAQIFVNDYWQLAIEHGAYGVHLGQEDLETADLAAIAEAGLRLGLSTHGYYEILRAAEFSPSYIALGHIFPTTTKSMPSKPQGVNRLALYQKLIGDAFPTVAIGGIDLSRAEKVWRTGVSSVAVVRAITEAEDTAQAVADFQQVLVREVKGVPDHDQ
;
A
#
# COMPACT_ATOMS: atom_id res chain seq x y z
N MET A 1 26.10 -21.15 -33.72
CA MET A 1 24.80 -20.48 -33.48
C MET A 1 24.80 -20.10 -32.01
N VAL A 2 24.86 -18.81 -31.69
CA VAL A 2 24.75 -18.36 -30.28
C VAL A 2 23.31 -18.64 -29.86
N SER A 3 23.10 -19.31 -28.72
CA SER A 3 21.74 -19.54 -28.20
C SER A 3 21.06 -18.18 -28.04
N PRO A 4 19.81 -18.00 -28.50
CA PRO A 4 19.08 -16.77 -28.18
C PRO A 4 19.03 -16.62 -26.66
N TYR A 5 19.07 -15.37 -26.18
CA TYR A 5 18.77 -15.08 -24.78
C TYR A 5 17.39 -15.68 -24.43
N PRO A 6 17.22 -16.25 -23.23
CA PRO A 6 15.91 -16.73 -22.80
C PRO A 6 14.88 -15.59 -22.88
N THR A 7 13.65 -15.92 -23.28
CA THR A 7 12.57 -14.93 -23.28
C THR A 7 12.21 -14.52 -21.85
N LEU A 8 11.54 -13.37 -21.69
CA LEU A 8 11.08 -12.97 -20.35
C LEU A 8 10.11 -13.99 -19.75
N THR A 9 9.29 -14.65 -20.59
CA THR A 9 8.42 -15.75 -20.17
C THR A 9 9.22 -16.95 -19.66
N ASP A 10 10.32 -17.33 -20.34
CA ASP A 10 11.19 -18.42 -19.88
C ASP A 10 11.81 -18.08 -18.51
N ILE A 11 12.29 -16.84 -18.35
CA ILE A 11 12.84 -16.37 -17.07
C ILE A 11 11.77 -16.35 -15.98
N GLN A 12 10.55 -15.90 -16.27
CA GLN A 12 9.43 -15.90 -15.35
C GLN A 12 9.17 -17.33 -14.81
N GLN A 13 9.08 -18.32 -15.69
CA GLN A 13 8.87 -19.72 -15.32
C GLN A 13 10.06 -20.28 -14.51
N GLN A 14 11.28 -19.99 -14.92
CA GLN A 14 12.49 -20.47 -14.26
C GLN A 14 12.61 -19.92 -12.83
N VAL A 15 12.32 -18.63 -12.64
CA VAL A 15 12.35 -17.99 -11.32
C VAL A 15 11.23 -18.51 -10.42
N ALA A 16 10.01 -18.68 -10.95
CA ALA A 16 8.91 -19.29 -10.20
C ALA A 16 9.24 -20.72 -9.72
N ALA A 17 9.97 -21.49 -10.54
CA ALA A 17 10.42 -22.83 -10.17
C ALA A 17 11.66 -22.87 -9.25
N THR A 18 12.36 -21.74 -9.06
CA THR A 18 13.65 -21.69 -8.36
C THR A 18 13.66 -20.59 -7.29
N PRO A 19 13.25 -20.89 -6.03
CA PRO A 19 13.10 -19.88 -4.98
C PRO A 19 14.35 -19.06 -4.63
N SER A 20 15.54 -19.58 -4.91
CA SER A 20 16.82 -18.90 -4.66
C SER A 20 17.29 -18.02 -5.82
N MET A 21 16.60 -18.06 -6.97
CA MET A 21 17.00 -17.33 -8.16
C MET A 21 16.51 -15.89 -8.13
N VAL A 22 17.43 -14.96 -8.31
CA VAL A 22 17.16 -13.54 -8.50
C VAL A 22 17.89 -13.10 -9.76
N VAL A 23 17.16 -12.53 -10.70
CA VAL A 23 17.69 -11.99 -11.95
C VAL A 23 17.68 -10.48 -11.83
N CYS A 24 18.84 -9.84 -11.94
CA CYS A 24 18.96 -8.39 -11.89
C CYS A 24 19.48 -7.85 -13.22
N GLY A 25 18.71 -6.95 -13.85
CA GLY A 25 19.08 -6.25 -15.07
C GLY A 25 19.00 -7.12 -16.33
N LEU A 26 18.00 -7.99 -16.42
CA LEU A 26 17.71 -8.71 -17.67
C LEU A 26 17.37 -7.66 -18.75
N PRO A 27 18.16 -7.56 -19.84
CA PRO A 27 17.93 -6.53 -20.85
C PRO A 27 16.65 -6.81 -21.63
N THR A 28 15.93 -5.74 -21.96
CA THR A 28 14.84 -5.73 -22.94
C THR A 28 15.21 -4.77 -24.07
N GLU A 29 14.36 -4.65 -25.11
CA GLU A 29 14.63 -3.71 -26.21
C GLU A 29 14.75 -2.25 -25.74
N GLN A 30 13.99 -1.87 -24.70
CA GLN A 30 13.87 -0.48 -24.24
C GLN A 30 14.28 -0.27 -22.79
N GLY A 31 14.82 -1.29 -22.11
CA GLY A 31 15.09 -1.19 -20.69
C GLY A 31 15.65 -2.46 -20.06
N CYS A 32 15.30 -2.69 -18.80
CA CYS A 32 15.63 -3.92 -18.09
C CYS A 32 14.57 -4.35 -17.10
N VAL A 33 14.54 -5.65 -16.83
CA VAL A 33 13.67 -6.28 -15.83
C VAL A 33 14.53 -6.87 -14.72
N ASP A 34 14.08 -6.68 -13.48
CA ASP A 34 14.54 -7.44 -12.32
C ASP A 34 13.45 -8.43 -11.90
N VAL A 35 13.81 -9.69 -11.72
CA VAL A 35 12.87 -10.80 -11.45
C VAL A 35 13.31 -11.57 -10.21
N TRP A 36 12.39 -11.89 -9.32
CA TRP A 36 12.64 -12.70 -8.14
C TRP A 36 11.45 -13.60 -7.82
N HIS A 37 11.69 -14.64 -7.02
CA HIS A 37 10.63 -15.55 -6.58
C HIS A 37 9.87 -14.97 -5.38
N HIS A 38 8.55 -15.16 -5.36
CA HIS A 38 7.68 -14.86 -4.23
C HIS A 38 6.55 -15.91 -4.15
N ASP A 39 6.52 -16.68 -3.07
CA ASP A 39 5.44 -17.64 -2.74
C ASP A 39 4.97 -18.57 -3.86
N GLY A 40 5.91 -19.12 -4.63
CA GLY A 40 5.63 -20.08 -5.71
C GLY A 40 5.44 -19.41 -7.08
N GLU A 41 5.52 -18.08 -7.13
CA GLU A 41 5.39 -17.29 -8.34
C GLU A 41 6.64 -16.43 -8.58
N ALA A 42 6.74 -15.85 -9.77
CA ALA A 42 7.75 -14.86 -10.08
C ALA A 42 7.13 -13.46 -10.03
N ARG A 43 7.84 -12.53 -9.40
CA ARG A 43 7.53 -11.10 -9.42
C ARG A 43 8.62 -10.35 -10.15
N ALA A 44 8.25 -9.23 -10.74
CA ALA A 44 9.19 -8.42 -11.51
C ALA A 44 8.90 -6.93 -11.41
N VAL A 45 9.96 -6.16 -11.62
CA VAL A 45 9.89 -4.72 -11.90
C VAL A 45 10.63 -4.39 -13.18
N TYR A 46 10.16 -3.36 -13.88
CA TYR A 46 10.71 -2.89 -15.15
C TYR A 46 11.09 -1.41 -15.08
N CYS A 47 12.10 -1.03 -15.86
CA CYS A 47 12.45 0.36 -16.10
C CYS A 47 13.20 0.54 -17.41
N HIS A 48 13.05 1.72 -18.05
CA HIS A 48 13.72 2.04 -19.31
C HIS A 48 15.24 2.28 -19.20
N HIS A 49 15.80 2.32 -17.99
CA HIS A 49 17.23 2.54 -17.76
C HIS A 49 17.75 1.67 -16.61
N THR A 50 18.80 0.91 -16.89
CA THR A 50 19.50 0.09 -15.88
C THR A 50 20.14 0.96 -14.78
N GLY A 51 20.68 2.11 -15.13
CA GLY A 51 21.48 2.92 -14.20
C GLY A 51 22.84 2.29 -13.90
N ALA A 52 23.52 2.76 -12.84
CA ALA A 52 24.86 2.32 -12.50
C ALA A 52 24.88 0.94 -11.79
N CYS A 53 25.46 -0.08 -12.45
CA CYS A 53 25.48 -1.46 -11.95
C CYS A 53 26.16 -1.62 -10.58
N ASP A 54 27.30 -0.94 -10.34
CA ASP A 54 28.00 -1.04 -9.05
C ASP A 54 27.19 -0.42 -7.91
N ALA A 55 26.50 0.69 -8.18
CA ALA A 55 25.59 1.32 -7.23
C ALA A 55 24.38 0.42 -6.93
N GLN A 56 23.85 -0.28 -7.94
CA GLN A 56 22.78 -1.27 -7.75
C GLN A 56 23.23 -2.36 -6.78
N ARG A 57 24.36 -3.00 -7.04
CA ARG A 57 24.86 -4.12 -6.21
C ARG A 57 25.17 -3.68 -4.78
N ALA A 58 25.81 -2.52 -4.62
CA ALA A 58 26.10 -1.97 -3.31
C ALA A 58 24.83 -1.69 -2.50
N MET A 59 23.80 -1.11 -3.14
CA MET A 59 22.52 -0.84 -2.47
C MET A 59 21.76 -2.14 -2.16
N LEU A 60 21.76 -3.12 -3.06
CA LEU A 60 21.13 -4.42 -2.81
C LEU A 60 21.69 -5.07 -1.54
N LEU A 61 23.02 -5.14 -1.42
CA LEU A 61 23.70 -5.68 -0.24
C LEU A 61 23.40 -4.85 1.02
N ALA A 62 23.42 -3.52 0.91
CA ALA A 62 23.12 -2.64 2.03
C ALA A 62 21.66 -2.78 2.51
N ALA A 63 20.69 -2.85 1.60
CA ALA A 63 19.29 -3.01 1.94
C ALA A 63 19.01 -4.36 2.62
N LEU A 64 19.59 -5.45 2.11
CA LEU A 64 19.52 -6.77 2.76
C LEU A 64 20.16 -6.75 4.16
N ALA A 65 21.31 -6.09 4.32
CA ALA A 65 21.96 -5.94 5.63
C ALA A 65 21.16 -5.07 6.62
N LEU A 66 20.28 -4.19 6.12
CA LEU A 66 19.33 -3.39 6.90
C LEU A 66 17.98 -4.10 7.11
N ASP A 67 17.91 -5.41 6.87
CA ASP A 67 16.71 -6.24 7.01
C ASP A 67 15.52 -5.75 6.16
N TYR A 68 15.77 -5.26 4.95
CA TYR A 68 14.70 -5.13 3.95
C TYR A 68 14.38 -6.51 3.35
N PRO A 69 13.09 -6.83 3.11
CA PRO A 69 12.71 -7.97 2.28
C PRO A 69 13.38 -7.93 0.91
N LEU A 70 13.53 -9.09 0.26
CA LEU A 70 14.24 -9.20 -1.01
C LEU A 70 13.63 -8.29 -2.09
N GLU A 71 12.31 -8.28 -2.21
CA GLU A 71 11.54 -7.46 -3.14
C GLU A 71 11.82 -5.97 -2.97
N ASP A 72 11.93 -5.51 -1.72
CA ASP A 72 12.25 -4.13 -1.39
C ASP A 72 13.72 -3.82 -1.69
N ALA A 73 14.62 -4.75 -1.36
CA ALA A 73 16.05 -4.59 -1.61
C ALA A 73 16.35 -4.50 -3.11
N VAL A 74 15.73 -5.33 -3.94
CA VAL A 74 15.82 -5.29 -5.41
C VAL A 74 15.23 -3.97 -5.95
N THR A 75 14.04 -3.60 -5.48
CA THR A 75 13.34 -2.37 -5.91
C THR A 75 14.14 -1.12 -5.57
N LEU A 76 14.64 -1.01 -4.33
CA LEU A 76 15.49 0.09 -3.86
C LEU A 76 16.82 0.14 -4.60
N ALA A 77 17.45 -1.01 -4.81
CA ALA A 77 18.70 -1.09 -5.55
C ALA A 77 18.55 -0.55 -6.96
N ARG A 78 17.46 -0.88 -7.64
CA ARG A 78 17.17 -0.34 -8.97
C ARG A 78 16.91 1.16 -8.93
N ALA A 79 16.13 1.63 -7.96
CA ALA A 79 15.87 3.06 -7.81
C ALA A 79 17.15 3.87 -7.54
N TYR A 80 18.00 3.36 -6.66
CA TYR A 80 19.28 3.98 -6.32
C TYR A 80 20.26 4.00 -7.50
N ALA A 81 20.32 2.92 -8.28
CA ALA A 81 21.17 2.84 -9.48
C ALA A 81 20.82 3.91 -10.52
N ARG A 82 19.54 4.30 -10.59
CA ARG A 82 19.01 5.26 -11.57
C ARG A 82 19.09 6.71 -11.13
N ARG A 83 19.56 7.01 -9.92
CA ARG A 83 19.59 8.39 -9.40
C ARG A 83 20.31 9.41 -10.29
N TYR A 84 21.35 8.96 -10.99
CA TYR A 84 22.15 9.83 -11.86
C TYR A 84 21.47 10.12 -13.21
N VAL A 85 20.37 9.44 -13.53
CA VAL A 85 19.61 9.66 -14.77
C VAL A 85 18.95 11.04 -14.76
N PHE A 86 18.59 11.55 -13.57
CA PHE A 86 17.94 12.86 -13.40
C PHE A 86 18.77 13.86 -12.57
N ALA A 87 20.02 13.52 -12.22
CA ALA A 87 20.87 14.40 -11.43
C ALA A 87 21.31 15.61 -12.28
N THR A 88 21.26 16.80 -11.68
CA THR A 88 21.85 18.03 -12.24
C THR A 88 23.18 18.32 -11.55
N ASP A 89 24.07 19.06 -12.20
CA ASP A 89 25.35 19.47 -11.60
C ASP A 89 25.08 20.23 -10.28
N GLY A 90 25.60 19.69 -9.17
CA GLY A 90 25.45 20.26 -7.83
C GLY A 90 24.63 19.44 -6.83
N ASP A 91 24.10 18.28 -7.23
CA ASP A 91 23.31 17.45 -6.32
C ASP A 91 24.18 16.81 -5.22
N ALA A 92 23.76 17.02 -3.96
CA ALA A 92 24.57 16.79 -2.76
C ALA A 92 24.66 15.30 -2.40
N GLY A 93 25.59 14.58 -3.03
CA GLY A 93 26.04 13.24 -2.59
C GLY A 93 24.94 12.16 -2.56
N PRO A 94 25.25 10.96 -2.03
CA PRO A 94 24.31 9.86 -2.07
C PRO A 94 23.17 10.01 -1.05
N THR A 95 21.98 10.42 -1.50
CA THR A 95 20.76 10.42 -0.68
C THR A 95 19.88 9.19 -0.99
N TRP A 96 19.00 8.84 -0.04
CA TRP A 96 18.04 7.74 -0.19
C TRP A 96 17.02 8.06 -1.30
N PRO A 97 16.67 7.13 -2.20
CA PRO A 97 15.76 7.43 -3.30
C PRO A 97 14.35 7.69 -2.75
N VAL A 98 13.81 8.88 -3.05
CA VAL A 98 12.45 9.29 -2.67
C VAL A 98 11.65 9.83 -3.85
N ASP A 99 12.31 10.10 -4.99
CA ASP A 99 11.63 10.50 -6.21
C ASP A 99 11.03 9.27 -6.91
N HIS A 100 9.70 9.23 -7.02
CA HIS A 100 8.98 8.13 -7.66
C HIS A 100 9.46 7.80 -9.08
N ARG A 101 9.98 8.77 -9.84
CA ARG A 101 10.49 8.57 -11.22
C ARG A 101 11.71 7.65 -11.26
N LEU A 102 12.46 7.58 -10.16
CA LEU A 102 13.61 6.68 -10.01
C LEU A 102 13.19 5.25 -9.78
N PHE A 103 12.02 5.02 -9.18
CA PHE A 103 11.58 3.67 -8.86
C PHE A 103 11.16 2.92 -10.12
N PRO A 104 11.44 1.61 -10.20
CA PRO A 104 10.97 0.79 -11.29
C PRO A 104 9.47 0.50 -11.12
N ARG A 105 8.78 0.16 -12.20
CA ARG A 105 7.35 -0.16 -12.17
C ARG A 105 7.14 -1.67 -12.08
N PRO A 106 6.32 -2.17 -11.14
CA PRO A 106 5.98 -3.59 -11.07
C PRO A 106 5.27 -4.07 -12.34
N LEU A 107 5.62 -5.27 -12.81
CA LEU A 107 4.92 -5.91 -13.93
C LEU A 107 3.63 -6.56 -13.42
N THR A 108 2.55 -5.78 -13.44
CA THR A 108 1.17 -6.22 -13.17
C THR A 108 0.35 -6.18 -14.45
N ALA A 109 -0.90 -6.67 -14.39
CA ALA A 109 -1.83 -6.56 -15.50
C ALA A 109 -2.11 -5.11 -15.94
N ASN A 110 -1.92 -4.14 -15.03
CA ASN A 110 -2.10 -2.71 -15.28
C ASN A 110 -0.86 -2.03 -15.88
N HIS A 111 0.28 -2.72 -15.95
CA HIS A 111 1.50 -2.14 -16.49
C HIS A 111 1.35 -1.97 -18.02
N PRO A 112 1.54 -0.76 -18.59
CA PRO A 112 1.18 -0.46 -19.98
C PRO A 112 1.99 -1.24 -21.02
N GLU A 113 3.23 -1.61 -20.68
CA GLU A 113 4.12 -2.37 -21.57
C GLU A 113 4.14 -3.88 -21.26
N VAL A 114 3.25 -4.38 -20.37
CA VAL A 114 3.36 -5.77 -19.88
C VAL A 114 3.25 -6.81 -20.99
N ALA A 115 2.35 -6.59 -21.95
CA ALA A 115 2.13 -7.46 -23.09
C ALA A 115 3.33 -7.46 -24.05
N ASP A 116 3.87 -6.27 -24.35
CA ASP A 116 5.02 -6.10 -25.26
C ASP A 116 6.29 -6.71 -24.66
N LEU A 117 6.44 -6.66 -23.34
CA LEU A 117 7.54 -7.29 -22.61
C LEU A 117 7.42 -8.83 -22.55
N GLY A 118 6.25 -9.38 -22.87
CA GLY A 118 5.98 -10.83 -22.82
C GLY A 118 5.79 -11.38 -21.40
N TRP A 119 5.49 -10.51 -20.42
CA TRP A 119 5.25 -10.93 -19.04
C TRP A 119 3.81 -11.45 -18.89
N GLN A 120 3.65 -12.65 -18.35
CA GLN A 120 2.33 -13.28 -18.21
C GLN A 120 1.71 -12.87 -16.87
N CYS A 121 0.46 -12.39 -16.92
CA CYS A 121 -0.34 -12.08 -15.73
C CYS A 121 -1.58 -12.98 -15.69
N THR A 122 -1.95 -13.46 -14.50
CA THR A 122 -3.22 -14.14 -14.24
C THR A 122 -4.37 -13.15 -14.05
N ALA A 123 -4.08 -12.00 -13.44
CA ALA A 123 -5.03 -10.91 -13.24
C ALA A 123 -5.33 -10.15 -14.54
N THR A 124 -6.49 -9.49 -14.56
CA THR A 124 -6.91 -8.60 -15.66
C THR A 124 -6.61 -7.15 -15.30
N ALA A 125 -6.33 -6.32 -16.30
CA ALA A 125 -6.15 -4.89 -16.12
C ALA A 125 -7.46 -4.25 -15.62
N VAL A 126 -7.36 -3.30 -14.68
CA VAL A 126 -8.51 -2.62 -14.09
C VAL A 126 -8.41 -1.10 -14.19
N ALA A 127 -9.56 -0.44 -14.29
CA ALA A 127 -9.64 1.00 -14.23
C ALA A 127 -9.30 1.52 -12.81
N ALA A 128 -9.00 2.82 -12.70
CA ALA A 128 -8.76 3.45 -11.41
C ALA A 128 -10.02 3.42 -10.53
N PHE A 129 -9.83 3.20 -9.23
CA PHE A 129 -10.92 3.16 -8.25
C PHE A 129 -11.38 4.57 -7.88
N ALA A 130 -12.65 4.69 -7.49
CA ALA A 130 -13.21 5.97 -7.05
C ALA A 130 -12.41 6.56 -5.88
N PRO A 131 -12.25 7.89 -5.76
CA PRO A 131 -11.52 8.48 -4.65
C PRO A 131 -12.31 8.42 -3.34
N VAL A 132 -11.59 8.44 -2.22
CA VAL A 132 -12.14 8.73 -0.89
C VAL A 132 -12.28 10.24 -0.66
N ASP A 133 -13.18 10.62 0.23
CA ASP A 133 -13.23 11.96 0.82
C ASP A 133 -12.10 12.09 1.85
N ARG A 134 -11.06 12.84 1.48
CA ARG A 134 -9.87 13.08 2.34
C ARG A 134 -10.23 13.82 3.63
N THR A 135 -11.30 14.62 3.65
CA THR A 135 -11.70 15.40 4.83
C THR A 135 -12.25 14.50 5.95
N LYS A 136 -12.74 13.31 5.59
CA LYS A 136 -13.32 12.32 6.51
C LYS A 136 -12.33 11.25 6.97
N LEU A 137 -11.09 11.26 6.45
CA LEU A 137 -10.15 10.13 6.54
C LEU A 137 -9.22 10.15 7.78
N ALA A 138 -9.14 11.25 8.54
CA ALA A 138 -8.07 11.47 9.54
C ALA A 138 -7.91 10.33 10.57
N LEU A 139 -8.95 10.03 11.35
CA LEU A 139 -8.97 8.89 12.29
C LEU A 139 -9.70 7.71 11.66
N TYR A 140 -9.07 6.55 11.66
CA TYR A 140 -9.58 5.33 11.04
C TYR A 140 -9.58 4.16 12.05
N PRO A 141 -10.64 3.97 12.84
CA PRO A 141 -10.79 2.76 13.66
C PRO A 141 -10.98 1.52 12.78
N VAL A 142 -10.37 0.41 13.16
CA VAL A 142 -10.62 -0.91 12.58
C VAL A 142 -11.25 -1.78 13.67
N VAL A 143 -12.47 -2.22 13.45
CA VAL A 143 -13.33 -2.86 14.47
C VAL A 143 -13.91 -4.18 13.94
N ASP A 144 -14.41 -5.04 14.83
CA ASP A 144 -14.78 -6.43 14.50
C ASP A 144 -16.28 -6.72 14.52
N SER A 145 -17.13 -5.73 14.78
CA SER A 145 -18.58 -5.89 14.72
C SER A 145 -19.33 -4.64 14.22
N ALA A 146 -20.56 -4.85 13.74
CA ALA A 146 -21.44 -3.75 13.34
C ALA A 146 -21.81 -2.81 14.50
N GLU A 147 -21.97 -3.34 15.72
CA GLU A 147 -22.18 -2.53 16.93
C GLU A 147 -21.00 -1.59 17.19
N TRP A 148 -19.77 -2.06 17.00
CA TRP A 148 -18.59 -1.21 17.14
C TRP A 148 -18.52 -0.13 16.07
N VAL A 149 -18.89 -0.46 14.82
CA VAL A 149 -18.99 0.53 13.75
C VAL A 149 -19.95 1.64 14.16
N GLU A 150 -21.18 1.30 14.58
CA GLU A 150 -22.17 2.28 15.04
C GLU A 150 -21.66 3.10 16.23
N LYS A 151 -20.96 2.48 17.18
CA LYS A 151 -20.40 3.15 18.35
C LYS A 151 -19.34 4.19 17.98
N VAL A 152 -18.43 3.89 17.04
CA VAL A 152 -17.42 4.87 16.62
C VAL A 152 -18.03 5.99 15.77
N LEU A 153 -19.02 5.69 14.93
CA LEU A 153 -19.77 6.70 14.17
C LEU A 153 -20.49 7.68 15.10
N ALA A 154 -21.16 7.15 16.13
CA ALA A 154 -21.83 7.97 17.16
C ALA A 154 -20.85 8.86 17.95
N SER A 155 -19.55 8.51 17.96
CA SER A 155 -18.48 9.31 18.58
C SER A 155 -17.88 10.35 17.61
N GLY A 156 -18.42 10.49 16.39
CA GLY A 156 -17.98 11.47 15.40
C GLY A 156 -16.90 11.00 14.43
N VAL A 157 -16.58 9.70 14.40
CA VAL A 157 -15.69 9.12 13.39
C VAL A 157 -16.42 9.03 12.05
N MET A 158 -15.78 9.48 10.97
CA MET A 158 -16.37 9.48 9.61
C MET A 158 -15.75 8.44 8.67
N THR A 159 -14.70 7.73 9.09
CA THR A 159 -14.13 6.59 8.37
C THR A 159 -13.80 5.46 9.31
N THR A 160 -14.22 4.24 8.98
CA THR A 160 -13.95 3.04 9.79
C THR A 160 -13.93 1.79 8.92
N GLN A 161 -13.49 0.67 9.47
CA GLN A 161 -13.52 -0.63 8.78
C GLN A 161 -14.07 -1.72 9.68
N LEU A 162 -14.94 -2.54 9.09
CA LEU A 162 -15.36 -3.81 9.68
C LEU A 162 -14.39 -4.91 9.24
N ARG A 163 -13.75 -5.55 10.24
CA ARG A 163 -12.81 -6.64 10.07
C ARG A 163 -13.22 -7.84 10.92
N ILE A 164 -14.02 -8.71 10.33
CA ILE A 164 -14.40 -10.00 10.91
C ILE A 164 -13.33 -11.03 10.48
N LYS A 165 -12.77 -11.79 11.43
CA LYS A 165 -11.71 -12.78 11.14
C LYS A 165 -12.25 -14.13 10.70
N ASN A 166 -13.49 -14.47 11.08
CA ASN A 166 -14.07 -15.77 10.80
C ASN A 166 -14.95 -15.69 9.53
N PRO A 167 -14.50 -16.23 8.39
CA PRO A 167 -15.29 -16.23 7.15
C PRO A 167 -16.58 -17.06 7.25
N GLN A 168 -16.66 -17.99 8.21
CA GLN A 168 -17.83 -18.84 8.45
C GLN A 168 -18.76 -18.28 9.52
N ALA A 169 -18.58 -17.02 9.93
CA ALA A 169 -19.49 -16.39 10.89
C ALA A 169 -20.90 -16.30 10.27
N PRO A 170 -21.93 -16.93 10.87
CA PRO A 170 -23.29 -16.92 10.30
C PRO A 170 -23.88 -15.52 10.16
N THR A 171 -23.36 -14.56 10.93
CA THR A 171 -23.81 -13.17 10.95
C THR A 171 -23.07 -12.27 9.96
N LEU A 172 -22.06 -12.77 9.23
CA LEU A 172 -21.17 -11.95 8.39
C LEU A 172 -21.95 -11.07 7.39
N SER A 173 -22.81 -11.69 6.57
CA SER A 173 -23.62 -10.97 5.58
C SER A 173 -24.55 -9.93 6.25
N SER A 174 -25.23 -10.32 7.34
CA SER A 174 -26.10 -9.39 8.09
C SER A 174 -25.34 -8.23 8.75
N GLN A 175 -24.09 -8.45 9.19
CA GLN A 175 -23.25 -7.39 9.74
C GLN A 175 -22.80 -6.43 8.66
N ILE A 176 -22.43 -6.93 7.47
CA ILE A 176 -22.09 -6.09 6.32
C ILE A 176 -23.30 -5.23 5.92
N ALA A 177 -24.48 -5.82 5.74
CA ALA A 177 -25.70 -5.06 5.43
C ALA A 177 -25.98 -3.95 6.46
N ARG A 178 -25.81 -4.25 7.75
CA ARG A 178 -26.02 -3.29 8.84
C ARG A 178 -25.03 -2.12 8.79
N ILE A 179 -23.74 -2.38 8.54
CA ILE A 179 -22.76 -1.28 8.44
C ILE A 179 -22.97 -0.43 7.20
N VAL A 180 -23.47 -0.99 6.09
CA VAL A 180 -23.80 -0.19 4.90
C VAL A 180 -24.90 0.81 5.24
N ALA A 181 -26.00 0.34 5.85
CA ALA A 181 -27.09 1.22 6.29
C ALA A 181 -26.61 2.29 7.29
N ALA A 182 -25.72 1.92 8.23
CA ALA A 182 -25.14 2.87 9.17
C ALA A 182 -24.26 3.93 8.48
N GLY A 183 -23.49 3.52 7.46
CA GLY A 183 -22.64 4.40 6.66
C GLY A 183 -23.44 5.42 5.86
N GLU A 184 -24.53 4.99 5.24
CA GLU A 184 -25.47 5.89 4.53
C GLU A 184 -26.09 6.91 5.48
N ALA A 185 -26.59 6.45 6.63
CA ALA A 185 -27.23 7.32 7.62
C ALA A 185 -26.29 8.40 8.18
N HIS A 186 -25.00 8.08 8.37
CA HIS A 186 -23.98 9.00 8.88
C HIS A 186 -23.19 9.71 7.77
N GLN A 187 -23.45 9.40 6.49
CA GLN A 187 -22.63 9.82 5.36
C GLN A 187 -21.13 9.52 5.57
N ALA A 188 -20.84 8.35 6.14
CA ALA A 188 -19.50 7.91 6.54
C ALA A 188 -18.88 6.94 5.52
N GLN A 189 -17.56 6.83 5.56
CA GLN A 189 -16.76 5.98 4.69
C GLN A 189 -16.46 4.65 5.39
N ILE A 190 -17.24 3.60 5.11
CA ILE A 190 -17.09 2.33 5.81
C ILE A 190 -16.55 1.26 4.87
N PHE A 191 -15.39 0.71 5.22
CA PHE A 191 -14.73 -0.33 4.42
C PHE A 191 -15.02 -1.72 4.99
N VAL A 192 -15.28 -2.68 4.10
CA VAL A 192 -15.35 -4.11 4.44
C VAL A 192 -13.98 -4.74 4.20
N ASN A 193 -13.39 -5.37 5.21
CA ASN A 193 -12.12 -6.07 5.05
C ASN A 193 -12.32 -7.43 4.38
N ASP A 194 -11.53 -7.74 3.34
CA ASP A 194 -11.41 -9.01 2.59
C ASP A 194 -12.67 -9.49 1.83
N TYR A 195 -13.88 -9.33 2.38
CA TYR A 195 -15.13 -9.91 1.87
C TYR A 195 -15.74 -9.14 0.69
N TRP A 196 -15.00 -9.01 -0.40
CA TRP A 196 -15.38 -8.19 -1.54
C TRP A 196 -16.66 -8.62 -2.24
N GLN A 197 -16.96 -9.93 -2.33
CA GLN A 197 -18.22 -10.40 -2.93
C GLN A 197 -19.44 -9.89 -2.14
N LEU A 198 -19.39 -9.99 -0.81
CA LEU A 198 -20.46 -9.50 0.06
C LEU A 198 -20.52 -7.97 0.07
N ALA A 199 -19.38 -7.30 -0.06
CA ALA A 199 -19.34 -5.85 -0.19
C ALA A 199 -20.05 -5.38 -1.47
N ILE A 200 -19.86 -6.09 -2.59
CA ILE A 200 -20.61 -5.85 -3.84
C ILE A 200 -22.10 -6.14 -3.64
N GLU A 201 -22.44 -7.32 -3.08
CA GLU A 201 -23.83 -7.75 -2.84
C GLU A 201 -24.64 -6.70 -2.06
N HIS A 202 -24.05 -6.11 -1.03
CA HIS A 202 -24.71 -5.14 -0.15
C HIS A 202 -24.47 -3.67 -0.54
N GLY A 203 -23.74 -3.39 -1.62
CA GLY A 203 -23.48 -2.01 -2.06
C GLY A 203 -22.61 -1.21 -1.07
N ALA A 204 -21.59 -1.83 -0.50
CA ALA A 204 -20.71 -1.18 0.46
C ALA A 204 -19.94 0.01 -0.14
N TYR A 205 -19.55 0.96 0.71
CA TYR A 205 -18.77 2.13 0.28
C TYR A 205 -17.41 1.75 -0.34
N GLY A 206 -16.77 0.72 0.20
CA GLY A 206 -15.54 0.17 -0.32
C GLY A 206 -15.06 -1.08 0.40
N VAL A 207 -13.98 -1.65 -0.12
CA VAL A 207 -13.29 -2.81 0.42
C VAL A 207 -11.84 -2.47 0.75
N HIS A 208 -11.30 -3.18 1.72
CA HIS A 208 -9.88 -3.17 2.02
C HIS A 208 -9.30 -4.57 1.83
N LEU A 209 -8.23 -4.66 1.05
CA LEU A 209 -7.59 -5.93 0.66
C LEU A 209 -6.09 -5.92 1.01
N GLY A 210 -5.58 -7.11 1.31
CA GLY A 210 -4.16 -7.43 1.42
C GLY A 210 -3.49 -7.61 0.05
N GLN A 211 -2.19 -7.92 0.06
CA GLN A 211 -1.42 -8.19 -1.15
C GLN A 211 -1.70 -9.59 -1.70
N GLU A 212 -2.02 -10.52 -0.79
CA GLU A 212 -2.45 -11.88 -1.07
C GLU A 212 -3.82 -11.92 -1.74
N ASP A 213 -4.72 -11.00 -1.37
CA ASP A 213 -6.06 -10.93 -1.94
C ASP A 213 -6.04 -10.45 -3.40
N LEU A 214 -5.03 -9.67 -3.79
CA LEU A 214 -4.85 -9.22 -5.18
C LEU A 214 -4.68 -10.36 -6.18
N GLU A 215 -4.26 -11.55 -5.73
CA GLU A 215 -4.10 -12.72 -6.60
C GLU A 215 -5.44 -13.44 -6.87
N THR A 216 -6.47 -13.20 -6.04
CA THR A 216 -7.74 -13.97 -6.09
C THR A 216 -8.98 -13.12 -6.24
N ALA A 217 -8.93 -11.84 -5.84
CA ALA A 217 -10.04 -10.92 -5.95
C ALA A 217 -10.26 -10.48 -7.40
N ASP A 218 -11.52 -10.45 -7.83
CA ASP A 218 -11.89 -9.85 -9.11
C ASP A 218 -11.96 -8.32 -8.95
N LEU A 219 -10.80 -7.68 -9.12
CA LEU A 219 -10.70 -6.22 -9.04
C LEU A 219 -11.57 -5.51 -10.09
N ALA A 220 -11.84 -6.14 -11.24
CA ALA A 220 -12.69 -5.56 -12.27
C ALA A 220 -14.15 -5.52 -11.79
N ALA A 221 -14.63 -6.60 -11.18
CA ALA A 221 -15.97 -6.65 -10.58
C ALA A 221 -16.12 -5.63 -9.44
N ILE A 222 -15.09 -5.46 -8.59
CA ILE A 222 -15.10 -4.44 -7.52
C ILE A 222 -15.19 -3.03 -8.11
N ALA A 223 -14.39 -2.74 -9.16
CA ALA A 223 -14.40 -1.45 -9.82
C ALA A 223 -15.74 -1.16 -10.53
N GLU A 224 -16.29 -2.16 -11.24
CA GLU A 224 -17.58 -2.06 -11.94
C GLU A 224 -18.75 -1.82 -10.96
N ALA A 225 -18.70 -2.42 -9.77
CA ALA A 225 -19.65 -2.17 -8.70
C ALA A 225 -19.53 -0.76 -8.08
N GLY A 226 -18.52 0.03 -8.47
CA GLY A 226 -18.31 1.40 -7.98
C GLY A 226 -17.73 1.48 -6.57
N LEU A 227 -17.22 0.36 -6.05
CA LEU A 227 -16.60 0.30 -4.72
C LEU A 227 -15.25 1.02 -4.73
N ARG A 228 -14.89 1.56 -3.56
CA ARG A 228 -13.54 2.08 -3.29
C ARG A 228 -12.62 0.95 -2.84
N LEU A 229 -11.33 1.07 -3.14
CA LEU A 229 -10.33 0.09 -2.79
C LEU A 229 -9.26 0.69 -1.88
N GLY A 230 -9.10 0.13 -0.68
CA GLY A 230 -7.92 0.31 0.15
C GLY A 230 -6.97 -0.87 0.01
N LEU A 231 -5.67 -0.62 -0.14
CA LEU A 231 -4.67 -1.69 -0.22
C LEU A 231 -3.64 -1.62 0.90
N SER A 232 -3.45 -2.73 1.61
CA SER A 232 -2.36 -2.88 2.57
C SER A 232 -1.01 -3.04 1.88
N THR A 233 0.02 -2.36 2.41
CA THR A 233 1.39 -2.42 1.93
C THR A 233 2.39 -2.39 3.10
N HIS A 234 3.51 -3.07 2.92
CA HIS A 234 4.52 -3.35 3.94
C HIS A 234 5.93 -2.94 3.53
N GLY A 235 6.10 -2.44 2.30
CA GLY A 235 7.40 -2.18 1.70
C GLY A 235 7.33 -1.39 0.40
N TYR A 236 8.49 -1.03 -0.12
CA TYR A 236 8.65 -0.32 -1.40
C TYR A 236 7.97 -1.04 -2.56
N TYR A 237 8.21 -2.34 -2.71
CA TYR A 237 7.63 -3.09 -3.83
C TYR A 237 6.09 -3.08 -3.78
N GLU A 238 5.53 -3.36 -2.60
CA GLU A 238 4.07 -3.40 -2.42
C GLU A 238 3.41 -2.04 -2.62
N ILE A 239 4.06 -0.94 -2.21
CA ILE A 239 3.58 0.43 -2.48
C ILE A 239 3.48 0.67 -3.99
N LEU A 240 4.53 0.34 -4.74
CA LEU A 240 4.55 0.52 -6.18
C LEU A 240 3.56 -0.41 -6.87
N ARG A 241 3.41 -1.64 -6.38
CA ARG A 241 2.45 -2.62 -6.92
C ARG A 241 1.03 -2.13 -6.70
N ALA A 242 0.72 -1.62 -5.50
CA ALA A 242 -0.58 -1.03 -5.20
C ALA A 242 -0.85 0.16 -6.14
N ALA A 243 0.13 1.03 -6.39
CA ALA A 243 -0.04 2.20 -7.25
C ALA A 243 -0.43 1.83 -8.71
N GLU A 244 0.01 0.68 -9.24
CA GLU A 244 -0.39 0.22 -10.58
C GLU A 244 -1.92 0.04 -10.71
N PHE A 245 -2.61 -0.29 -9.62
CA PHE A 245 -4.06 -0.47 -9.58
C PHE A 245 -4.84 0.82 -9.27
N SER A 246 -4.16 1.95 -9.03
CA SER A 246 -4.78 3.24 -8.70
C SER A 246 -5.89 3.14 -7.62
N PRO A 247 -5.56 2.65 -6.41
CA PRO A 247 -6.52 2.44 -5.33
C PRO A 247 -7.01 3.79 -4.76
N SER A 248 -8.11 3.73 -4.03
CA SER A 248 -8.68 4.88 -3.33
C SER A 248 -7.79 5.38 -2.18
N TYR A 249 -7.02 4.49 -1.55
CA TYR A 249 -5.94 4.81 -0.61
C TYR A 249 -4.94 3.66 -0.46
N ILE A 250 -3.75 3.96 0.07
CA ILE A 250 -2.71 2.97 0.41
C ILE A 250 -2.51 2.94 1.93
N ALA A 251 -2.64 1.77 2.55
CA ALA A 251 -2.31 1.56 3.95
C ALA A 251 -0.84 1.13 4.12
N LEU A 252 -0.14 1.78 5.04
CA LEU A 252 1.26 1.59 5.36
C LEU A 252 1.35 0.94 6.74
N GLY A 253 1.75 -0.33 6.81
CA GLY A 253 1.82 -1.04 8.07
C GLY A 253 2.77 -2.24 8.07
N HIS A 254 3.12 -2.80 9.22
CA HIS A 254 2.82 -2.30 10.56
C HIS A 254 3.93 -1.34 11.01
N ILE A 255 3.57 -0.19 11.59
CA ILE A 255 4.55 0.85 11.97
C ILE A 255 5.29 0.50 13.26
N PHE A 256 4.57 -0.02 14.26
CA PHE A 256 5.10 -0.43 15.56
C PHE A 256 4.73 -1.89 15.87
N PRO A 257 5.40 -2.55 16.84
CA PRO A 257 5.01 -3.88 17.30
C PRO A 257 3.51 -3.97 17.60
N THR A 258 2.86 -5.03 17.13
CA THR A 258 1.43 -5.27 17.32
C THR A 258 1.16 -6.74 17.59
N THR A 259 0.13 -7.02 18.38
CA THR A 259 -0.39 -8.37 18.65
C THR A 259 -1.67 -8.66 17.87
N THR A 260 -2.18 -7.69 17.10
CA THR A 260 -3.50 -7.79 16.44
C THR A 260 -3.52 -8.71 15.21
N LYS A 261 -2.38 -8.82 14.50
CA LYS A 261 -2.12 -9.72 13.36
C LYS A 261 -0.70 -10.26 13.51
N SER A 262 -0.49 -11.54 13.17
CA SER A 262 0.87 -12.10 13.03
C SER A 262 1.51 -11.48 11.80
N MET A 263 2.65 -10.81 11.96
CA MET A 263 3.32 -10.11 10.87
C MET A 263 4.58 -10.85 10.44
N PRO A 264 4.82 -11.04 9.13
CA PRO A 264 6.01 -11.74 8.63
C PRO A 264 7.28 -10.87 8.68
N SER A 265 7.11 -9.54 8.81
CA SER A 265 8.20 -8.57 8.81
C SER A 265 8.42 -7.92 10.19
N LYS A 266 9.57 -7.26 10.36
CA LYS A 266 9.80 -6.37 11.52
C LYS A 266 8.97 -5.08 11.37
N PRO A 267 8.63 -4.40 12.47
CA PRO A 267 7.97 -3.09 12.41
C PRO A 267 8.78 -2.09 11.59
N GLN A 268 8.10 -1.32 10.76
CA GLN A 268 8.76 -0.38 9.84
C GLN A 268 9.37 0.82 10.56
N GLY A 269 8.73 1.28 11.63
CA GLY A 269 9.07 2.49 12.35
C GLY A 269 8.78 3.78 11.56
N VAL A 270 8.84 4.90 12.28
CA VAL A 270 8.49 6.24 11.75
C VAL A 270 9.45 6.70 10.64
N ASN A 271 10.71 6.26 10.67
CA ASN A 271 11.70 6.64 9.65
C ASN A 271 11.36 6.05 8.28
N ARG A 272 11.02 4.75 8.21
CA ARG A 272 10.58 4.13 6.95
C ARG A 272 9.25 4.69 6.49
N LEU A 273 8.31 4.90 7.42
CA LEU A 273 7.03 5.57 7.12
C LEU A 273 7.24 6.94 6.44
N ALA A 274 8.14 7.77 6.96
CA ALA A 274 8.45 9.06 6.35
C ALA A 274 9.06 8.94 4.95
N LEU A 275 9.89 7.91 4.70
CA LEU A 275 10.43 7.64 3.37
C LEU A 275 9.34 7.15 2.40
N TYR A 276 8.43 6.29 2.86
CA TYR A 276 7.27 5.83 2.08
C TYR A 276 6.33 6.97 1.74
N GLN A 277 6.04 7.85 2.71
CA GLN A 277 5.22 9.03 2.46
C GLN A 277 5.87 9.98 1.44
N LYS A 278 7.20 10.16 1.48
CA LYS A 278 7.91 10.96 0.46
C LYS A 278 7.83 10.33 -0.93
N LEU A 279 7.95 9.01 -1.03
CA LEU A 279 7.79 8.27 -2.29
C LEU A 279 6.39 8.44 -2.89
N ILE A 280 5.35 8.27 -2.06
CA ILE A 280 3.95 8.35 -2.50
C ILE A 280 3.56 9.80 -2.81
N GLY A 281 4.10 10.77 -2.06
CA GLY A 281 3.73 12.18 -2.17
C GLY A 281 2.22 12.37 -1.94
N ASP A 282 1.59 13.17 -2.81
CA ASP A 282 0.14 13.45 -2.75
C ASP A 282 -0.71 12.60 -3.71
N ALA A 283 -0.07 11.67 -4.45
CA ALA A 283 -0.73 10.86 -5.47
C ALA A 283 -1.89 10.05 -4.91
N PHE A 284 -1.72 9.47 -3.71
CA PHE A 284 -2.73 8.70 -3.02
C PHE A 284 -2.86 9.15 -1.57
N PRO A 285 -4.07 9.14 -0.99
CA PRO A 285 -4.22 9.17 0.46
C PRO A 285 -3.50 7.97 1.09
N THR A 286 -2.83 8.21 2.22
CA THR A 286 -2.07 7.20 2.94
C THR A 286 -2.62 6.98 4.35
N VAL A 287 -2.72 5.72 4.77
CA VAL A 287 -3.23 5.33 6.09
C VAL A 287 -2.13 4.59 6.85
N ALA A 288 -1.56 5.20 7.88
CA ALA A 288 -0.58 4.50 8.74
C ALA A 288 -1.30 3.58 9.72
N ILE A 289 -0.87 2.32 9.85
CA ILE A 289 -1.47 1.33 10.74
C ILE A 289 -0.43 0.47 11.46
N GLY A 290 -0.77 -0.03 12.64
CA GLY A 290 -0.03 -1.07 13.34
C GLY A 290 0.68 -0.56 14.59
N GLY A 291 0.14 -0.96 15.75
CA GLY A 291 0.71 -0.61 17.06
C GLY A 291 0.69 0.89 17.39
N ILE A 292 -0.19 1.66 16.74
CA ILE A 292 -0.36 3.08 16.97
C ILE A 292 -1.37 3.28 18.12
N ASP A 293 -0.98 4.10 19.08
CA ASP A 293 -1.78 4.59 20.20
C ASP A 293 -1.69 6.12 20.27
N LEU A 294 -2.42 6.74 21.20
CA LEU A 294 -2.46 8.19 21.34
C LEU A 294 -1.06 8.80 21.57
N SER A 295 -0.20 8.13 22.35
CA SER A 295 1.16 8.60 22.65
C SER A 295 2.10 8.62 21.43
N ARG A 296 1.75 7.85 20.40
CA ARG A 296 2.51 7.71 19.15
C ARG A 296 1.88 8.47 17.98
N ALA A 297 0.61 8.83 18.08
CA ALA A 297 -0.18 9.41 17.01
C ALA A 297 0.47 10.66 16.41
N GLU A 298 0.97 11.58 17.24
CA GLU A 298 1.61 12.81 16.75
C GLU A 298 2.86 12.52 15.89
N LYS A 299 3.70 11.56 16.32
CA LYS A 299 4.92 11.20 15.58
C LYS A 299 4.61 10.58 14.23
N VAL A 300 3.54 9.81 14.14
CA VAL A 300 3.04 9.24 12.88
C VAL A 300 2.44 10.34 12.02
N TRP A 301 1.59 11.19 12.58
CA TRP A 301 0.93 12.26 11.85
C TRP A 301 1.94 13.22 11.19
N ARG A 302 3.01 13.57 11.91
CA ARG A 302 4.11 14.42 11.43
C ARG A 302 4.87 13.87 10.22
N THR A 303 4.74 12.58 9.88
CA THR A 303 5.34 12.06 8.64
C THR A 303 4.61 12.54 7.38
N GLY A 304 3.40 13.11 7.53
CA GLY A 304 2.59 13.63 6.44
C GLY A 304 1.53 12.66 5.92
N VAL A 305 1.25 11.57 6.64
CA VAL A 305 0.18 10.64 6.24
C VAL A 305 -1.19 11.32 6.19
N SER A 306 -2.11 10.74 5.42
CA SER A 306 -3.49 11.24 5.34
C SER A 306 -4.36 10.78 6.50
N SER A 307 -3.98 9.68 7.16
CA SER A 307 -4.79 9.01 8.16
C SER A 307 -3.96 8.17 9.11
N VAL A 308 -4.49 7.99 10.31
CA VAL A 308 -3.98 7.06 11.32
C VAL A 308 -5.06 6.04 11.63
N ALA A 309 -4.76 4.77 11.37
CA ALA A 309 -5.63 3.67 11.70
C ALA A 309 -5.24 2.98 13.02
N VAL A 310 -6.24 2.70 13.84
CA VAL A 310 -6.10 2.16 15.19
C VAL A 310 -7.13 1.07 15.45
N VAL A 311 -6.78 0.11 16.30
CA VAL A 311 -7.68 -0.98 16.74
C VAL A 311 -7.89 -0.82 18.24
N ARG A 312 -6.94 -1.35 19.02
CA ARG A 312 -7.02 -1.43 20.48
C ARG A 312 -7.06 -0.08 21.18
N ALA A 313 -6.42 0.95 20.62
CA ALA A 313 -6.45 2.29 21.19
C ALA A 313 -7.87 2.90 21.26
N ILE A 314 -8.82 2.34 20.50
CA ILE A 314 -10.25 2.71 20.55
C ILE A 314 -11.08 1.59 21.17
N THR A 315 -10.88 0.34 20.77
CA THR A 315 -11.72 -0.78 21.22
C THR A 315 -11.48 -1.21 22.66
N GLU A 316 -10.30 -0.92 23.22
CA GLU A 316 -9.91 -1.25 24.60
C GLU A 316 -9.83 0.01 25.49
N ALA A 317 -10.25 1.18 25.00
CA ALA A 317 -10.28 2.41 25.79
C ALA A 317 -11.40 2.36 26.86
N GLU A 318 -11.11 2.90 28.05
CA GLU A 318 -12.10 3.02 29.13
C GLU A 318 -13.30 3.88 28.71
N ASP A 319 -13.01 5.01 28.03
CA ASP A 319 -14.00 5.87 27.40
C ASP A 319 -13.68 6.02 25.90
N THR A 320 -14.49 5.37 25.06
CA THR A 320 -14.34 5.41 23.60
C THR A 320 -14.53 6.82 23.04
N ALA A 321 -15.48 7.60 23.56
CA ALA A 321 -15.77 8.93 23.04
C ALA A 321 -14.63 9.90 23.38
N GLN A 322 -14.10 9.82 24.60
CA GLN A 322 -12.92 10.60 24.98
C GLN A 322 -11.70 10.21 24.16
N ALA A 323 -11.45 8.91 23.94
CA ALA A 323 -10.33 8.46 23.12
C ALA A 323 -10.43 8.98 21.68
N VAL A 324 -11.62 8.94 21.07
CA VAL A 324 -11.85 9.54 19.73
C VAL A 324 -11.54 11.04 19.74
N ALA A 325 -12.05 11.77 20.73
CA ALA A 325 -11.81 13.21 20.86
C ALA A 325 -10.32 13.54 20.99
N ASP A 326 -9.58 12.77 21.79
CA ASP A 326 -8.13 12.95 21.99
C ASP A 326 -7.36 12.72 20.69
N PHE A 327 -7.70 11.68 19.93
CA PHE A 327 -7.10 11.47 18.60
C PHE A 327 -7.44 12.61 17.64
N GLN A 328 -8.69 13.08 17.61
CA GLN A 328 -9.10 14.18 16.74
C GLN A 328 -8.37 15.48 17.04
N GLN A 329 -8.01 15.74 18.31
CA GLN A 329 -7.18 16.89 18.69
C GLN A 329 -5.74 16.78 18.16
N VAL A 330 -5.18 15.57 18.12
CA VAL A 330 -3.81 15.34 17.61
C VAL A 330 -3.77 15.35 16.07
N LEU A 331 -4.81 14.81 15.42
CA LEU A 331 -4.87 14.61 13.97
C LEU A 331 -5.44 15.82 13.21
N VAL A 332 -5.11 17.02 13.67
CA VAL A 332 -5.46 18.28 12.99
C VAL A 332 -4.38 18.59 11.95
N ARG A 333 -4.78 18.99 10.75
CA ARG A 333 -3.86 19.59 9.77
C ARG A 333 -3.80 21.08 10.03
N GLU A 334 -2.62 21.62 10.30
CA GLU A 334 -2.42 23.06 10.21
C GLU A 334 -2.70 23.47 8.75
N VAL A 335 -3.68 24.35 8.56
CA VAL A 335 -3.90 24.99 7.26
C VAL A 335 -2.65 25.83 7.03
N LYS A 336 -1.75 25.38 6.15
CA LYS A 336 -0.67 26.23 5.66
C LYS A 336 -1.35 27.46 5.04
N GLY A 337 -1.22 28.60 5.72
CA GLY A 337 -1.67 29.88 5.20
C GLY A 337 -1.09 30.08 3.80
N VAL A 338 -1.94 30.52 2.89
CA VAL A 338 -1.50 31.09 1.61
C VAL A 338 -0.44 32.14 1.96
N PRO A 339 0.78 32.08 1.39
CA PRO A 339 1.73 33.16 1.58
C PRO A 339 1.07 34.43 1.07
N ASP A 340 0.91 35.41 1.97
CA ASP A 340 0.44 36.73 1.63
C ASP A 340 1.52 37.36 0.74
N HIS A 341 1.33 37.24 -0.58
CA HIS A 341 2.13 37.95 -1.57
C HIS A 341 1.61 39.38 -1.63
N ASP A 342 1.91 40.16 -0.59
CA ASP A 342 1.89 41.62 -0.62
C ASP A 342 2.84 42.17 0.45
N GLN A 343 4.10 42.37 0.04
CA GLN A 343 4.94 43.51 0.44
C GLN A 343 6.22 43.59 -0.40
#